data_AF-A0A2N2PRD9-F1
#
_entry.id   AF-A0A2N2PRD9-F1
#
_cell.length_a   1.000
_cell.length_b   1.000
_cell.length_c   1.000
_cell.angle_alpha   90.00
_cell.angle_beta   90.00
_cell.angle_gamma   90.00
#
_symmetry.space_group_name_H-M   'P 1'
#
loop_
_entity.id
_entity.type
_entity.pdbx_description
1 polymer ?
#
loop_
_entity_poly.entity_id
_entity_poly.type
_entity_poly.pdbx_seq_one_letter_code
_entity_poly.pdbx_strand_id
1 'polypeptide(L)' 'LALADRPADVLRVMVWLFFPGPHWLAERYRPQGRWRPWVACLWHPLFVLSQGIRSLWKILTGRGETRRQENK' A
#
# COMPACT_ATOMS: atom_id res chain seq x y z
N LEU A 1 6.47 19.93 -21.05
CA LEU A 1 6.02 18.56 -21.38
C LEU A 1 6.46 17.50 -20.34
N ALA A 2 6.72 17.84 -19.07
CA ALA A 2 7.40 16.94 -18.11
C ALA A 2 6.63 16.65 -16.79
N LEU A 3 5.41 17.18 -16.64
CA LEU A 3 4.56 16.92 -15.46
C LEU A 3 3.41 15.95 -15.75
N ALA A 4 3.06 15.73 -17.02
CA ALA A 4 1.96 14.86 -17.44
C ALA A 4 2.32 13.35 -17.42
N ASP A 5 3.60 12.99 -17.43
CA ASP A 5 4.07 11.59 -17.29
C ASP A 5 4.01 11.07 -15.85
N ARG A 6 4.16 11.95 -14.87
CA ARG A 6 4.18 11.56 -13.45
C ARG A 6 2.89 10.93 -12.93
N PRO A 7 1.67 11.41 -13.27
CA PRO A 7 0.46 10.74 -12.81
C PRO A 7 0.34 9.34 -13.40
N ALA A 8 0.81 9.13 -14.64
CA ALA A 8 0.81 7.80 -15.25
C ALA A 8 1.80 6.86 -14.55
N ASP A 9 3.00 7.34 -14.18
CA ASP A 9 3.96 6.55 -13.40
C ASP A 9 3.46 6.26 -11.99
N VAL A 10 2.90 7.26 -11.30
CA VAL A 10 2.34 7.07 -9.96
C VAL A 10 1.17 6.09 -10.02
N LEU A 11 0.28 6.23 -11.00
CA LEU A 11 -0.83 5.31 -11.19
C LEU A 11 -0.33 3.91 -11.53
N ARG A 12 0.70 3.78 -12.37
CA ARG A 12 1.31 2.49 -12.72
C ARG A 12 1.94 1.81 -11.50
N VAL A 13 2.65 2.56 -10.67
CA VAL A 13 3.22 2.06 -9.42
C VAL A 13 2.11 1.68 -8.44
N MET A 14 1.06 2.51 -8.29
CA MET A 14 -0.08 2.18 -7.45
C MET A 14 -0.78 0.92 -7.93
N VAL A 15 -1.09 0.82 -9.23
CA VAL A 15 -1.73 -0.36 -9.83
C VAL A 15 -0.87 -1.60 -9.63
N TRP A 16 0.45 -1.50 -9.80
CA TRP A 16 1.36 -2.60 -9.53
C TRP A 16 1.43 -2.96 -8.04
N LEU A 17 1.34 -1.98 -7.14
CA LEU A 17 1.33 -2.20 -5.69
C LEU A 17 0.03 -2.85 -5.21
N PHE A 18 -1.11 -2.48 -5.80
CA PHE A 18 -2.43 -3.02 -5.49
C PHE A 18 -2.66 -4.38 -6.17
N PHE A 19 -2.12 -4.56 -7.38
CA PHE A 19 -2.27 -5.75 -8.22
C PHE A 19 -0.93 -6.20 -8.81
N PRO A 20 0.03 -6.68 -7.99
CA PRO A 20 1.35 -7.13 -8.46
C PRO A 20 1.30 -8.43 -9.27
N GLY A 21 0.11 -9.05 -9.36
CA GLY A 21 -0.16 -10.27 -10.09
C GLY A 21 -0.05 -11.54 -9.24
N PRO A 22 -0.66 -12.65 -9.69
CA PRO A 22 -0.73 -13.89 -8.94
C PRO A 22 0.65 -14.55 -8.76
N HIS A 23 1.59 -14.34 -9.69
CA HIS A 23 2.95 -14.89 -9.57
C HIS A 23 3.73 -14.23 -8.44
N TRP A 24 3.69 -12.91 -8.33
CA TRP A 24 4.36 -12.18 -7.26
C TRP A 24 3.76 -12.55 -5.88
N LEU A 25 2.43 -12.67 -5.82
CA LEU A 25 1.72 -13.14 -4.62
C LEU A 25 2.07 -14.58 -4.24
N ALA A 26 2.22 -15.45 -5.24
CA ALA A 26 2.63 -16.83 -5.03
C ALA A 26 4.04 -16.91 -4.41
N GLU A 27 4.97 -16.07 -4.88
CA GLU A 27 6.32 -15.94 -4.33
C GLU A 27 6.31 -15.42 -2.89
N ARG A 28 5.53 -14.34 -2.65
CA ARG A 28 5.52 -13.58 -1.39
C ARG A 28 4.84 -14.33 -0.24
N TYR A 29 3.68 -14.93 -0.50
CA TYR A 29 2.83 -15.53 0.53
C TYR A 29 2.85 -17.06 0.52
N ARG A 30 3.51 -17.69 -0.49
CA ARG A 30 3.51 -19.15 -0.73
C ARG A 30 2.14 -19.80 -0.44
N PRO A 31 1.05 -19.29 -1.03
CA PRO A 31 -0.28 -19.77 -0.73
C PRO A 31 -0.43 -21.22 -1.22
N GLN A 32 -0.61 -22.16 -0.29
CA GLN A 32 -0.87 -23.56 -0.64
C GLN A 32 -2.32 -23.70 -1.13
N GLY A 33 -2.53 -23.81 -2.44
CA GLY A 33 -3.84 -24.09 -3.07
C GLY A 33 -4.12 -23.28 -4.35
N ARG A 34 -4.76 -23.91 -5.34
CA ARG A 34 -4.96 -23.39 -6.71
C ARG A 34 -5.79 -22.09 -6.80
N TRP A 35 -6.67 -21.84 -5.81
CA TRP A 35 -7.55 -20.66 -5.74
C TRP A 35 -7.04 -19.55 -4.81
N ARG A 36 -6.10 -19.86 -3.91
CA ARG A 36 -5.59 -18.89 -2.93
C ARG A 36 -4.78 -17.72 -3.51
N PRO A 37 -4.04 -17.81 -4.63
CA PRO A 37 -3.39 -16.62 -5.20
C PRO A 37 -4.41 -15.60 -5.72
N TRP A 38 -5.58 -16.05 -6.21
CA TRP A 38 -6.68 -15.16 -6.61
C TRP A 38 -7.32 -14.47 -5.39
N VAL A 39 -7.56 -15.21 -4.31
CA VAL A 39 -8.06 -14.65 -3.04
C VAL A 39 -7.05 -13.67 -2.44
N ALA A 40 -5.76 -13.98 -2.51
CA ALA A 40 -4.68 -13.08 -2.08
C ALA A 40 -4.66 -11.80 -2.94
N CYS A 41 -4.94 -11.90 -4.24
CA CYS A 41 -5.09 -10.74 -5.14
C CYS A 41 -6.26 -9.84 -4.74
N LEU A 42 -7.34 -10.40 -4.19
CA LEU A 42 -8.49 -9.64 -3.71
C LEU A 42 -8.24 -8.99 -2.33
N TRP A 43 -7.53 -9.69 -1.43
CA TRP A 43 -7.23 -9.21 -0.08
C TRP A 43 -6.05 -8.23 -0.02
N HIS A 44 -5.05 -8.39 -0.89
CA HIS A 44 -3.86 -7.55 -0.92
C HIS A 44 -4.16 -6.05 -1.02
N PRO A 45 -5.05 -5.57 -1.92
CA PRO A 45 -5.34 -4.15 -2.00
C PRO A 45 -6.03 -3.61 -0.75
N LEU A 46 -6.93 -4.38 -0.12
CA LEU A 46 -7.54 -4.04 1.16
C LEU A 46 -6.49 -3.93 2.27
N PHE A 47 -5.50 -4.82 2.29
CA PHE A 47 -4.39 -4.78 3.25
C PHE A 47 -3.52 -3.53 3.07
N VAL A 48 -3.16 -3.18 1.83
CA VAL A 48 -2.38 -1.97 1.51
C VAL A 48 -3.15 -0.70 1.89
N LEU A 49 -4.44 -0.62 1.54
CA LEU A 49 -5.33 0.47 1.96
C LEU A 49 -5.40 0.59 3.48
N SER A 50 -5.55 -0.52 4.20
CA SER A 50 -5.59 -0.53 5.66
C SER A 50 -4.27 -0.07 6.28
N GLN A 51 -3.12 -0.44 5.71
CA GLN A 51 -1.82 0.07 6.17
C GLN A 51 -1.68 1.58 5.91
N GLY A 52 -2.10 2.05 4.74
CA GLY A 52 -2.12 3.46 4.39
C GLY A 52 -3.00 4.27 5.36
N ILE A 53 -4.24 3.81 5.60
CA ILE A 53 -5.16 4.43 6.56
C ILE A 53 -4.58 4.39 7.97
N ARG A 54 -3.98 3.28 8.42
CA ARG A 54 -3.42 3.18 9.78
C ARG A 54 -2.21 4.11 9.97
N SER A 55 -1.40 4.29 8.94
CA SER A 55 -0.29 5.25 8.94
C SER A 55 -0.80 6.68 8.92
N LEU A 56 -1.77 6.98 8.06
CA LEU A 56 -2.44 8.28 7.98
C LEU A 56 -3.17 8.62 9.29
N TRP A 57 -3.80 7.64 9.92
CA TRP A 57 -4.47 7.77 11.20
C TRP A 57 -3.46 7.97 12.33
N LYS A 58 -2.32 7.27 12.33
CA LYS A 58 -1.21 7.58 13.25
C LYS A 58 -0.68 9.01 13.06
N ILE A 59 -0.62 9.52 11.82
CA ILE A 59 -0.19 10.89 11.56
C ILE A 59 -1.25 11.89 12.01
N LEU A 60 -2.53 11.65 11.73
CA LEU A 60 -3.66 12.51 12.11
C LEU A 60 -3.88 12.52 13.63
N THR A 61 -3.82 11.37 14.28
CA THR A 61 -4.02 11.20 15.72
C THR A 61 -2.74 11.47 16.52
N GLY A 62 -1.56 11.24 15.94
CA GLY A 62 -0.25 11.54 16.53
C GLY A 62 0.23 12.99 16.34
N ARG A 63 -0.50 13.83 15.59
CA ARG A 63 -0.20 15.27 15.43
C ARG A 63 -0.44 16.12 16.68
N GLY A 64 -0.85 15.50 17.79
CA GLY A 64 -0.92 16.14 19.10
C GLY A 64 0.41 16.16 19.87
N GLU A 65 1.40 15.35 19.48
CA GLU A 65 2.58 15.08 20.34
C GLU A 65 3.92 15.57 19.78
N THR A 66 3.91 16.28 18.65
CA THR A 66 5.13 16.85 18.02
C THR A 66 5.28 18.35 18.24
N ARG A 67 4.49 18.97 19.14
CA ARG A 67 4.72 20.35 19.62
C ARG A 67 5.51 20.44 20.93
N ARG A 68 5.97 19.31 21.49
CA ARG A 68 6.67 19.28 22.79
C ARG A 68 8.16 18.93 22.71
N GLN A 69 8.67 18.56 21.53
CA GLN A 69 10.09 18.28 21.34
C GLN A 69 10.90 19.44 20.71
N GLU A 70 10.24 20.49 20.24
CA GLU A 70 10.91 21.73 19.77
C GLU A 70 11.02 22.80 20.89
N ASN A 71 10.99 22.38 22.16
CA ASN A 71 11.23 23.27 23.30
C ASN A 71 11.91 22.50 24.44
N LYS A 72 13.07 21.92 24.13
CA LYS A 72 14.06 21.45 25.09
C LYS A 72 15.46 21.75 24.56
#